data_AF-A0A7C2C1H1-F1
#
_entry.id   AF-A0A7C2C1H1-F1
#
_cell.length_a   1.000
_cell.length_b   1.000
_cell.length_c   1.000
_cell.angle_alpha   90.00
_cell.angle_beta   90.00
_cell.angle_gamma   90.00
#
_symmetry.space_group_name_H-M   'P 1'
#
loop_
_entity.id
_entity.type
_entity.pdbx_description
1 polymer ?
#
loop_
_entity_poly.entity_id
_entity_poly.type
_entity_poly.pdbx_seq_one_letter_code
_entity_poly.pdbx_strand_id
1 'polypeptide(L)'
;MRKLRRLSDLLPLIREGRYRLGSHAARHMLQEGFTELDILRALEWGRELCIYPEDGRMLVLGYMVFPPRLKLPLHVVLDYTPPRQVDIVTAFIPKEPYRVYSRARLAALLRHDRALEEVRWTGPIRLYPAWE
;
A
#
# COMPACT_ATOMS: atom_id res chain seq x y z
N MET A 1 -9.52 -6.18 21.54
CA MET A 1 -9.51 -6.07 20.07
C MET A 1 -8.83 -4.75 19.70
N ARG A 2 -7.78 -4.76 18.87
CA ARG A 2 -7.11 -3.54 18.43
C ARG A 2 -8.05 -2.81 17.47
N LYS A 3 -8.39 -1.53 17.73
CA LYS A 3 -9.30 -0.75 16.86
C LYS A 3 -8.71 -0.71 15.45
N LEU A 4 -9.47 -1.18 14.45
CA LEU A 4 -9.11 -1.10 13.04
C LEU A 4 -8.98 0.38 12.66
N ARG A 5 -7.80 0.81 12.19
CA ARG A 5 -7.59 2.17 11.71
C ARG A 5 -7.90 2.27 10.22
N ARG A 6 -8.49 3.39 9.82
CA ARG A 6 -8.78 3.77 8.43
C ARG A 6 -7.78 4.80 7.94
N LEU A 7 -7.71 5.01 6.62
CA LEU A 7 -6.86 6.06 6.05
C LEU A 7 -7.21 7.43 6.62
N SER A 8 -8.50 7.71 6.82
CA SER A 8 -8.99 8.94 7.46
C SER A 8 -8.39 9.18 8.85
N ASP A 9 -8.09 8.12 9.61
CA ASP A 9 -7.46 8.21 10.94
C ASP A 9 -5.97 8.54 10.84
N LEU A 10 -5.34 8.21 9.71
CA LEU A 10 -3.91 8.40 9.45
C LEU A 10 -3.60 9.72 8.76
N LEU A 11 -4.55 10.27 7.98
CA LEU A 11 -4.37 11.53 7.25
C LEU A 11 -3.93 12.72 8.13
N PRO A 12 -4.46 12.92 9.37
CA PRO A 12 -3.96 13.97 10.25
C PRO A 12 -2.47 13.82 10.56
N LEU A 13 -2.01 12.60 10.86
CA LEU A 13 -0.59 12.33 11.13
C LEU A 13 0.29 12.64 9.92
N ILE A 14 -0.17 12.25 8.73
CA ILE A 14 0.55 12.51 7.48
C ILE A 14 0.64 14.02 7.21
N ARG A 15 -0.46 14.76 7.37
CA ARG A 15 -0.51 16.22 7.19
C ARG A 15 0.38 16.98 8.18
N GLU A 16 0.51 16.47 9.40
CA GLU A 16 1.41 17.00 10.44
C GLU A 16 2.88 16.61 10.20
N GLY A 17 3.21 15.90 9.12
CA GLY A 17 4.57 15.42 8.84
C GLY A 17 5.01 14.24 9.72
N ARG A 18 4.09 13.61 10.45
CA ARG A 18 4.36 12.44 11.30
C ARG A 18 4.35 11.14 10.50
N TYR A 19 5.16 11.11 9.44
CA TYR A 19 5.38 9.91 8.65
C TYR A 19 6.87 9.67 8.40
N ARG A 20 7.21 8.45 8.00
CA ARG A 20 8.54 8.12 7.47
C ARG A 20 8.40 7.53 6.08
N LEU A 21 9.31 7.88 5.20
CA LEU A 21 9.44 7.26 3.91
C LEU A 21 10.36 6.05 4.02
N GLY A 22 9.85 4.85 3.74
CA GLY A 22 10.65 3.65 3.71
C GLY A 22 11.67 3.66 2.56
N SER A 23 12.83 3.03 2.76
CA SER A 23 13.86 2.89 1.73
C SER A 23 13.33 2.25 0.44
N HIS A 24 12.35 1.34 0.57
CA HIS A 24 11.69 0.72 -0.57
C HIS A 24 10.84 1.74 -1.37
N ALA A 25 10.09 2.60 -0.69
CA ALA A 25 9.36 3.70 -1.33
C ALA A 25 10.31 4.63 -2.10
N ALA A 26 11.42 5.05 -1.47
CA ALA A 26 12.42 5.90 -2.11
C ALA A 26 13.04 5.26 -3.36
N ARG A 27 13.25 3.94 -3.35
CA ARG A 27 13.74 3.20 -4.53
C ARG A 27 12.72 3.21 -5.67
N HIS A 28 11.45 2.94 -5.39
CA HIS A 28 10.40 2.97 -6.41
C HIS A 28 10.16 4.38 -6.97
N MET A 29 10.27 5.41 -6.13
CA MET A 29 10.25 6.81 -6.58
C MET A 29 11.29 7.06 -7.68
N LEU A 30 12.53 6.60 -7.48
CA LEU A 30 13.60 6.71 -8.46
C LEU A 30 13.37 5.85 -9.70
N GLN A 31 12.89 4.61 -9.53
CA GLN A 31 12.73 3.66 -10.63
C GLN A 31 11.52 3.95 -11.52
N GLU A 32 10.44 4.46 -10.93
CA GLU A 32 9.16 4.65 -11.60
C GLU A 32 8.82 6.13 -11.86
N GLY A 33 9.65 7.05 -11.37
CA GLY A 33 9.59 8.47 -11.71
C GLY A 33 8.48 9.24 -11.00
N PHE A 34 8.23 8.95 -9.72
CA PHE A 34 7.31 9.72 -8.88
C PHE A 34 8.00 10.27 -7.64
N THR A 35 7.45 11.35 -7.07
CA THR A 35 8.02 12.06 -5.93
C THR A 35 7.32 11.75 -4.62
N GLU A 36 7.90 12.19 -3.51
CA GLU A 36 7.24 12.11 -2.19
C GLU A 36 5.93 12.90 -2.18
N LEU A 37 5.91 14.08 -2.80
CA LEU A 37 4.71 14.89 -2.93
C LEU A 37 3.59 14.14 -3.67
N ASP A 38 3.94 13.38 -4.71
CA ASP A 38 2.98 12.56 -5.45
C ASP A 38 2.36 11.48 -4.56
N ILE A 39 3.16 10.83 -3.70
CA ILE A 39 2.67 9.88 -2.70
C ILE A 39 1.69 10.57 -1.74
N LEU A 40 2.07 11.72 -1.18
CA LEU A 40 1.24 12.44 -0.21
C LEU A 40 -0.09 12.89 -0.82
N ARG A 41 -0.06 13.40 -2.06
CA ARG A 41 -1.29 13.77 -2.80
C ARG A 41 -2.14 12.54 -3.13
N ALA A 42 -1.52 11.44 -3.51
CA ALA A 42 -2.21 10.18 -3.76
C ALA A 42 -2.90 9.66 -2.48
N LEU A 43 -2.29 9.82 -1.31
CA LEU A 43 -2.90 9.45 -0.02
C LEU A 43 -4.05 10.39 0.35
N GLU A 44 -3.92 11.69 0.11
CA GLU A 44 -4.94 12.69 0.46
C GLU A 44 -6.29 12.45 -0.23
N TRP A 45 -6.27 12.04 -1.50
CA TRP A 45 -7.46 11.79 -2.32
C TRP A 45 -7.70 10.31 -2.60
N GLY A 46 -6.86 9.45 -2.04
CA GLY A 46 -6.89 8.01 -2.26
C GLY A 46 -8.02 7.33 -1.51
N ARG A 47 -8.19 6.05 -1.82
CA ARG A 47 -9.12 5.17 -1.11
C ARG A 47 -8.42 3.92 -0.62
N GLU A 48 -8.85 3.38 0.50
CA GLU A 48 -8.37 2.09 0.97
C GLU A 48 -8.84 0.99 0.02
N LEU A 49 -7.89 0.26 -0.56
CA LEU A 49 -8.20 -0.98 -1.28
C LEU A 49 -8.28 -2.17 -0.34
N CYS A 50 -7.41 -2.21 0.67
CA CYS A 50 -7.35 -3.31 1.62
C CYS A 50 -6.72 -2.85 2.93
N ILE A 51 -7.18 -3.44 4.05
CA ILE A 51 -6.59 -3.29 5.37
C ILE A 51 -6.15 -4.67 5.80
N TYR A 52 -4.89 -4.78 6.25
CA TYR A 52 -4.28 -5.99 6.81
C TYR A 52 -4.11 -5.75 8.32
N PRO A 53 -5.13 -6.06 9.14
CA PRO A 53 -5.15 -5.64 10.55
C PRO A 53 -4.02 -6.30 11.35
N GLU A 54 -3.67 -7.53 10.96
CA GLU A 54 -2.73 -8.40 11.67
C GLU A 54 -1.29 -7.89 11.57
N ASP A 55 -0.96 -7.23 10.46
CA ASP A 55 0.35 -6.59 10.27
C ASP A 55 0.30 -5.08 10.58
N GLY A 56 -0.86 -4.54 10.95
CA GLY A 56 -1.06 -3.10 11.11
C GLY A 56 -0.80 -2.32 9.82
N ARG A 57 -1.17 -2.89 8.66
CA ARG A 57 -0.90 -2.31 7.34
C ARG A 57 -2.17 -2.03 6.55
N MET A 58 -2.07 -1.15 5.57
CA MET A 58 -3.12 -0.93 4.58
C MET A 58 -2.54 -0.64 3.20
N LEU A 59 -3.28 -1.04 2.18
CA LEU A 59 -3.03 -0.71 0.78
C LEU A 59 -4.01 0.38 0.37
N VAL A 60 -3.47 1.50 -0.08
CA VAL A 60 -4.22 2.66 -0.58
C VAL A 60 -4.00 2.77 -2.08
N LEU A 61 -5.09 3.03 -2.82
CA LEU A 61 -5.03 3.48 -4.20
C LEU A 61 -5.28 4.98 -4.25
N GLY A 62 -4.27 5.71 -4.66
CA GLY A 62 -4.39 7.11 -5.04
C GLY A 62 -4.04 7.31 -6.50
N TYR A 63 -3.93 8.58 -6.89
CA TYR A 63 -3.60 8.97 -8.25
C TYR A 63 -2.65 10.16 -8.26
N MET A 64 -1.65 10.08 -9.14
CA MET A 64 -0.88 11.23 -9.57
C MET A 64 -1.62 11.91 -10.71
N VAL A 65 -1.81 13.22 -10.62
CA VAL A 65 -2.57 13.99 -11.60
C VAL A 65 -1.61 14.90 -12.37
N PHE A 66 -1.42 14.60 -13.65
CA PHE A 66 -0.62 15.40 -14.57
C PHE A 66 -1.56 16.15 -15.52
N PRO A 67 -1.64 17.49 -15.41
CA PRO A 67 -2.44 18.29 -16.32
C PRO A 67 -2.01 18.11 -17.79
N PRO A 68 -2.95 18.16 -18.75
CA PRO A 68 -4.35 18.51 -18.58
C PRO A 68 -5.30 17.34 -18.27
N ARG A 69 -4.92 16.07 -18.48
CA ARG A 69 -5.88 14.93 -18.40
C ARG A 69 -5.28 13.58 -17.95
N LEU A 70 -3.99 13.51 -17.64
CA LEU A 70 -3.38 12.23 -17.30
C LEU A 70 -3.51 11.96 -15.80
N LYS A 71 -4.08 10.81 -15.45
CA LYS A 71 -4.13 10.30 -14.08
C LYS A 71 -3.43 8.96 -14.03
N LEU A 72 -2.31 8.89 -13.33
CA LEU A 72 -1.59 7.64 -13.13
C LEU A 72 -1.95 7.05 -11.76
N PRO A 73 -2.35 5.77 -11.69
CA PRO A 73 -2.65 5.12 -10.42
C PRO A 73 -1.36 4.95 -9.62
N LEU A 74 -1.47 5.11 -8.30
CA LEU A 74 -0.36 4.88 -7.38
C LEU A 74 -0.86 4.04 -6.22
N HIS A 75 -0.27 2.87 -6.05
CA HIS A 75 -0.45 2.04 -4.85
C HIS A 75 0.52 2.50 -3.79
N VAL A 76 0.01 2.73 -2.60
CA VAL A 76 0.80 3.13 -1.43
C VAL A 76 0.49 2.19 -0.28
N VAL A 77 1.54 1.63 0.31
CA VAL A 77 1.44 0.71 1.45
C VAL A 77 1.85 1.47 2.69
N LEU A 78 0.93 1.55 3.65
CA LEU A 78 1.14 2.21 4.93
C LEU A 78 1.26 1.16 6.03
N ASP A 79 2.18 1.38 6.97
CA ASP A 79 2.24 0.70 8.26
C ASP A 79 1.88 1.71 9.35
N TYR A 80 0.90 1.34 10.16
CA TYR A 80 0.37 2.14 11.27
C TYR A 80 0.48 1.38 12.59
N THR A 81 1.40 0.41 12.68
CA THR A 81 1.74 -0.25 13.93
C THR A 81 2.24 0.75 14.98
N PRO A 82 3.09 1.73 14.64
CA PRO A 82 3.38 2.85 15.54
C PRO A 82 2.12 3.70 15.76
N PRO A 83 1.71 3.97 17.01
CA PRO A 83 0.40 4.57 17.25
C PRO A 83 0.30 6.06 16.88
N ARG A 84 1.43 6.78 16.77
CA ARG A 84 1.51 8.24 16.55
C ARG A 84 2.29 8.62 15.29
N GLN A 85 2.59 7.65 14.45
CA GLN A 85 3.38 7.81 13.23
C GLN A 85 2.90 6.83 12.17
N VAL A 86 3.07 7.19 10.91
CA VAL A 86 2.75 6.32 9.77
C VAL A 86 4.00 6.06 8.97
N ASP A 87 4.34 4.81 8.72
CA ASP A 87 5.46 4.48 7.84
C ASP A 87 4.91 4.21 6.44
N ILE A 88 5.36 4.97 5.45
CA ILE A 88 5.12 4.73 4.03
C ILE A 88 6.10 3.65 3.59
N VAL A 89 5.69 2.40 3.69
CA VAL A 89 6.58 1.24 3.48
C VAL A 89 7.04 1.17 2.03
N THR A 90 6.12 1.29 1.09
CA THR A 90 6.40 1.37 -0.35
C THR A 90 5.32 2.14 -1.06
N ALA A 91 5.65 2.66 -2.24
CA ALA A 91 4.68 3.05 -3.26
C ALA A 91 5.12 2.49 -4.62
N PHE A 92 4.19 2.25 -5.54
CA PHE A 92 4.48 1.80 -6.91
C PHE A 92 3.27 2.04 -7.82
N ILE A 93 3.50 2.16 -9.12
CA ILE A 93 2.50 2.30 -10.18
C ILE A 93 2.01 0.88 -10.55
N PRO A 94 0.79 0.48 -10.17
CA PRO A 94 0.29 -0.86 -10.44
C PRO A 94 -0.09 -1.02 -11.91
N LYS A 95 0.18 -2.22 -12.47
CA LYS A 95 -0.38 -2.63 -13.77
C LYS A 95 -1.91 -2.76 -13.73
N GLU A 96 -2.44 -3.25 -12.62
CA GLU A 96 -3.87 -3.45 -12.37
C GLU A 96 -4.30 -2.63 -11.14
N PRO A 97 -4.85 -1.42 -11.31
CA PRO A 97 -5.01 -0.46 -10.21
C PRO A 97 -5.97 -0.91 -9.12
N TYR A 98 -6.96 -1.71 -9.46
CA TYR A 98 -8.01 -2.17 -8.55
C TYR A 98 -7.66 -3.52 -7.91
N ARG A 99 -6.50 -4.09 -8.24
CA ARG A 99 -6.08 -5.39 -7.73
C ARG A 99 -5.68 -5.27 -6.26
N VAL A 100 -6.31 -6.09 -5.43
CA VAL A 100 -5.91 -6.31 -4.04
C VAL A 100 -4.89 -7.44 -3.99
N TYR A 101 -3.81 -7.26 -3.24
CA TYR A 101 -2.78 -8.27 -3.04
C TYR A 101 -3.07 -9.07 -1.78
N SER A 102 -2.75 -10.37 -1.77
CA SER A 102 -2.75 -11.13 -0.52
C SER A 102 -1.64 -10.62 0.40
N ARG A 103 -1.78 -10.87 1.71
CA ARG A 103 -0.74 -10.55 2.70
C ARG A 103 0.62 -11.15 2.34
N ALA A 104 0.65 -12.41 1.91
CA ALA A 104 1.87 -13.07 1.45
C ALA A 104 2.49 -12.35 0.24
N ARG A 105 1.65 -12.00 -0.75
CA ARG A 105 2.09 -11.29 -1.95
C ARG A 105 2.62 -9.90 -1.63
N LEU A 106 1.95 -9.17 -0.73
CA LEU A 106 2.42 -7.87 -0.26
C LEU A 106 3.77 -8.02 0.44
N ALA A 107 3.91 -8.98 1.35
CA ALA A 107 5.17 -9.24 2.02
C ALA A 107 6.28 -9.60 1.03
N ALA A 108 6.00 -10.39 -0.01
CA ALA A 108 6.95 -10.69 -1.08
C ALA A 108 7.35 -9.44 -1.89
N LEU A 109 6.41 -8.55 -2.21
CA LEU A 109 6.71 -7.27 -2.87
C LEU A 109 7.61 -6.38 -2.00
N LEU A 110 7.46 -6.45 -0.67
CA LEU A 110 8.25 -5.67 0.29
C LEU A 110 9.63 -6.29 0.60
N ARG A 111 9.76 -7.63 0.55
CA ARG A 111 10.95 -8.41 0.94
C ARG A 111 12.00 -8.57 -0.18
N HIS A 112 12.09 -7.66 -1.13
CA HIS A 112 12.60 -8.01 -2.46
C HIS A 112 14.11 -8.35 -2.56
N ASP A 113 14.46 -9.60 -2.24
CA ASP A 113 15.73 -10.29 -2.53
C ASP A 113 15.72 -10.97 -3.92
N ARG A 114 14.77 -10.61 -4.81
CA ARG A 114 14.53 -11.28 -6.11
C ARG A 114 14.24 -12.78 -6.03
N ALA A 115 13.96 -13.35 -4.86
CA ALA A 115 13.40 -14.69 -4.78
C ALA A 115 11.97 -14.64 -5.33
N LEU A 116 11.78 -15.15 -6.55
CA LEU A 116 10.47 -15.43 -7.12
C LEU A 116 9.79 -16.45 -6.19
N GLU A 117 8.86 -15.99 -5.37
CA GLU A 117 8.01 -16.90 -4.62
C GLU A 117 7.17 -17.68 -5.63
N GLU A 118 7.25 -19.02 -5.61
CA GLU A 118 6.37 -19.89 -6.39
C GLU A 118 4.92 -19.59 -6.00
N VAL A 119 4.18 -18.94 -6.88
CA VAL A 119 2.75 -18.74 -6.71
C VAL A 119 2.06 -20.08 -6.93
N ARG A 120 1.87 -20.85 -5.86
CA ARG A 120 1.10 -22.10 -5.93
C ARG A 120 -0.38 -21.75 -5.98
N TRP A 121 -0.99 -21.94 -7.14
CA TRP A 121 -2.44 -21.82 -7.30
C TRP A 121 -3.14 -22.82 -6.37
N THR A 122 -3.97 -22.32 -5.46
CA THR A 122 -4.66 -23.10 -4.42
C THR A 122 -6.12 -23.38 -4.77
N GLY A 123 -6.53 -23.10 -6.00
CA GLY A 123 -7.90 -23.33 -6.47
C GLY A 123 -8.90 -22.22 -6.09
N PRO A 124 -10.11 -22.25 -6.66
CA PRO A 124 -11.19 -21.32 -6.31
C PRO A 124 -11.67 -21.49 -4.86
N ILE A 125 -12.07 -20.37 -4.22
CA ILE A 125 -12.52 -20.28 -2.81
C ILE A 125 -13.57 -21.33 -2.41
N ARG A 126 -14.39 -21.79 -3.36
CA ARG A 126 -15.43 -22.82 -3.14
C ARG A 126 -14.86 -24.22 -2.79
N LEU A 127 -13.55 -24.43 -3.00
CA LEU A 127 -12.84 -25.67 -2.67
C LEU A 127 -12.13 -25.61 -1.32
N TYR A 128 -12.17 -24.48 -0.61
CA TYR A 128 -11.63 -24.41 0.74
C TYR A 128 -12.65 -25.06 1.68
N PRO A 129 -12.24 -26.02 2.52
CA PRO A 129 -13.14 -26.57 3.52
C PRO A 129 -13.69 -25.43 4.39
N ALA A 130 -14.98 -25.50 4.73
CA ALA A 130 -15.54 -24.64 5.75
C ALA A 130 -14.74 -24.90 7.02
N TRP A 131 -13.97 -23.90 7.46
CA TRP A 131 -13.14 -23.97 8.65
C TRP A 131 -14.02 -24.40 9.85
N GLU A 132 -13.67 -25.52 10.50
CA GLU A 132 -14.12 -25.85 11.86
C GLU A 132 -13.40 -24.95 12.89
#